data_AF-A0AAV2HAL3-F1
#
_entry.id   AF-A0AAV2HAL3-F1
#
_cell.length_a   1.000
_cell.length_b   1.000
_cell.length_c   1.000
_cell.angle_alpha   90.00
_cell.angle_beta   90.00
_cell.angle_gamma   90.00
#
_symmetry.space_group_name_H-M   'P 1'
#
loop_
_entity.id
_entity.type
_entity.pdbx_description
1 polymer ?
#
loop_
_entity_poly.entity_id
_entity_poly.type
_entity_poly.pdbx_seq_one_letter_code
_entity_poly.pdbx_strand_id
1 'polypeptide(L)'
;MKSPPYLVKLVLEAVCVLRGVKPERINATDGSAKKIDDYWGPSKKMLGDMKFLEQLREFDKDNIPIENIKKIRKQYITNPDFDPDKIKLASTACEGLCKWVRAMDKYDE
;
A
#
# COMPACT_ATOMS: atom_id res chain seq x y z
N MET A 1 -5.99 -10.49 15.71
CA MET A 1 -6.56 -10.64 14.35
C MET A 1 -5.44 -11.10 13.42
N LYS A 2 -5.68 -12.18 12.65
CA LYS A 2 -4.72 -12.74 11.69
C LYS A 2 -4.43 -11.73 10.57
N SER A 3 -3.17 -11.63 10.15
CA SER A 3 -2.74 -10.80 9.02
C SER A 3 -3.49 -11.20 7.74
N PRO A 4 -3.78 -10.25 6.84
CA PRO A 4 -4.52 -10.54 5.61
C PRO A 4 -3.65 -11.38 4.66
N PRO A 5 -4.25 -11.97 3.61
CA PRO A 5 -3.49 -12.63 2.54
C PRO A 5 -2.38 -11.72 2.00
N TYR A 6 -1.28 -12.33 1.55
CA TYR A 6 -0.09 -11.59 1.08
C TYR A 6 -0.42 -10.49 0.05
N LEU A 7 -1.20 -10.82 -0.98
CA LEU A 7 -1.57 -9.87 -2.04
C LEU A 7 -2.37 -8.68 -1.50
N VAL A 8 -3.26 -8.92 -0.54
CA VAL A 8 -4.01 -7.84 0.12
C VAL A 8 -3.08 -6.97 0.94
N LYS A 9 -2.15 -7.57 1.71
CA LYS A 9 -1.15 -6.81 2.48
C LYS A 9 -0.30 -5.92 1.56
N LEU A 10 0.16 -6.48 0.43
CA LEU A 10 0.99 -5.78 -0.55
C LEU A 10 0.31 -4.52 -1.11
N VAL A 11 -0.98 -4.62 -1.44
CA VAL A 11 -1.77 -3.47 -1.94
C VAL A 11 -1.97 -2.40 -0.88
N LEU A 12 -2.37 -2.80 0.33
CA LEU A 12 -2.62 -1.84 1.41
C LEU A 12 -1.34 -1.11 1.83
N GLU A 13 -0.21 -1.82 1.81
CA GLU A 13 1.10 -1.24 2.05
C GLU A 13 1.46 -0.21 0.98
N ALA A 14 1.27 -0.53 -0.30
CA ALA A 14 1.52 0.41 -1.39
C ALA A 14 0.69 1.70 -1.26
N VAL A 15 -0.59 1.58 -0.89
CA VAL A 15 -1.44 2.75 -0.65
C VAL A 15 -0.90 3.58 0.53
N CYS A 16 -0.47 2.96 1.62
CA CYS A 16 0.15 3.66 2.74
C CYS A 16 1.43 4.40 2.32
N VAL A 17 2.31 3.75 1.56
CA VAL A 17 3.56 4.36 1.06
C VAL A 17 3.28 5.55 0.18
N LEU A 18 2.37 5.41 -0.80
CA LEU A 18 2.07 6.48 -1.74
C LEU A 18 1.51 7.72 -1.02
N ARG A 19 0.66 7.48 -0.01
CA ARG A 19 0.07 8.52 0.85
C ARG A 19 1.02 9.06 1.93
N GLY A 20 2.27 8.60 1.99
CA GLY A 20 3.25 9.05 2.99
C GLY A 20 2.94 8.62 4.43
N VAL A 21 2.09 7.61 4.60
CA VAL A 21 1.83 7.02 5.92
C VAL A 21 3.09 6.29 6.37
N LYS A 22 3.55 6.57 7.59
CA LYS A 22 4.76 5.93 8.14
C LYS A 22 4.43 4.51 8.64
N PRO A 23 5.36 3.54 8.48
CA PRO A 23 5.21 2.22 9.07
C PRO A 23 5.30 2.29 10.60
N GLU A 24 4.75 1.29 11.27
CA GLU A 24 4.97 1.06 12.69
C GLU A 24 6.18 0.13 12.88
N ARG A 25 7.06 0.45 13.83
CA ARG A 25 8.17 -0.44 14.19
C ARG A 25 7.69 -1.51 15.17
N ILE A 26 7.67 -2.76 14.71
CA ILE A 26 7.28 -3.92 15.52
C ILE A 26 8.44 -4.91 15.65
N ASN A 27 8.35 -5.82 16.62
CA ASN A 27 9.30 -6.93 16.71
C ASN A 27 9.07 -7.90 15.54
N ALA A 28 10.16 -8.45 15.00
CA ALA A 28 10.09 -9.43 13.93
C ALA A 28 9.29 -10.65 14.37
N THR A 29 8.52 -11.21 13.43
CA THR A 29 7.64 -12.37 13.69
C THR A 29 8.41 -13.70 13.72
N ASP A 30 9.70 -13.68 13.42
CA ASP A 30 10.60 -14.85 13.40
C ASP A 30 11.22 -15.17 14.77
N GLY A 31 10.81 -14.46 15.83
CA GLY A 31 11.34 -14.62 17.18
C GLY A 31 12.69 -13.92 17.41
N SER A 32 13.24 -13.24 16.40
CA SER A 32 14.43 -12.43 16.57
C SER A 32 14.12 -11.11 17.29
N ALA A 33 15.08 -10.59 18.05
CA ALA A 33 14.97 -9.27 18.71
C ALA A 33 15.05 -8.10 17.71
N LYS A 34 14.96 -8.35 16.40
CA LYS A 34 15.03 -7.32 15.37
C LYS A 34 13.70 -6.57 15.29
N LYS A 35 13.77 -5.26 15.11
CA LYS A 35 12.60 -4.44 14.79
C LYS A 35 12.47 -4.32 13.28
N ILE A 36 11.26 -4.53 12.78
CA ILE A 36 10.90 -4.39 11.37
C ILE A 36 9.86 -3.29 11.20
N ASP A 37 9.89 -2.64 10.04
CA ASP A 37 8.86 -1.69 9.64
C ASP A 37 7.66 -2.49 9.11
N ASP A 38 6.50 -2.31 9.74
CA ASP A 38 5.26 -2.98 9.37
C ASP A 38 4.15 -1.97 9.08
N TYR A 39 3.52 -2.15 7.94
CA TYR A 39 2.42 -1.31 7.49
C TYR A 39 1.04 -1.87 7.88
N TRP A 40 0.94 -3.07 8.46
CA TRP A 40 -0.37 -3.65 8.75
C TRP A 40 -1.15 -2.85 9.81
N GLY A 41 -0.48 -2.36 10.84
CA GLY A 41 -1.07 -1.43 11.82
C GLY A 41 -1.66 -0.18 11.14
N PRO A 42 -0.85 0.59 10.40
CA PRO A 42 -1.31 1.74 9.63
C PRO A 42 -2.41 1.43 8.60
N SER A 43 -2.29 0.32 7.85
CA SER A 43 -3.28 -0.09 6.85
C SER A 43 -4.65 -0.35 7.48
N LYS A 44 -4.71 -0.96 8.67
CA LYS A 44 -5.99 -1.14 9.38
C LYS A 44 -6.62 0.19 9.78
N LYS A 45 -5.81 1.14 10.27
CA LYS A 45 -6.29 2.48 10.64
C LYS A 45 -6.84 3.20 9.41
N MET A 46 -6.12 3.11 8.29
CA MET A 46 -6.55 3.66 7.01
C MET A 46 -7.88 3.05 6.52
N LEU A 47 -8.04 1.72 6.59
CA LEU A 47 -9.28 1.06 6.17
C LEU A 47 -10.46 1.34 7.11
N GLY A 48 -10.19 1.67 8.39
CA GLY A 48 -11.20 2.07 9.35
C GLY A 48 -11.64 3.53 9.23
N ASP A 49 -10.95 4.34 8.43
CA ASP A 49 -11.33 5.73 8.19
C ASP A 49 -12.53 5.80 7.24
N MET A 50 -13.66 6.32 7.74
CA MET A 50 -14.89 6.50 6.94
C MET A 50 -14.68 7.41 5.73
N LYS A 51 -13.68 8.30 5.77
CA LYS A 51 -13.33 9.20 4.67
C LYS A 51 -12.25 8.63 3.75
N PHE A 52 -11.82 7.39 3.93
CA PHE A 52 -10.74 6.80 3.16
C PHE A 52 -10.92 6.94 1.65
N LEU A 53 -12.10 6.57 1.13
CA LEU A 53 -12.37 6.64 -0.31
C LEU A 53 -12.45 8.07 -0.84
N GLU A 54 -12.93 9.01 -0.03
CA GLU A 54 -12.96 10.45 -0.35
C GLU A 54 -11.52 10.98 -0.45
N GLN A 55 -10.68 10.66 0.53
CA GLN A 55 -9.26 11.04 0.54
C GLN A 55 -8.48 10.47 -0.66
N LEU A 56 -8.84 9.28 -1.17
CA LEU A 56 -8.21 8.75 -2.38
C LEU A 56 -8.62 9.50 -3.65
N ARG A 57 -9.85 10.02 -3.70
CA ARG A 57 -10.36 10.79 -4.84
C ARG A 57 -9.78 12.21 -4.86
N GLU A 58 -9.61 12.79 -3.67
CA GLU A 58 -9.06 14.13 -3.47
C GLU A 58 -7.53 14.14 -3.33
N PHE A 59 -6.88 12.99 -3.51
CA PHE A 59 -5.43 12.88 -3.36
C PHE A 59 -4.71 13.83 -4.32
N ASP A 60 -3.82 14.65 -3.75
CA ASP A 60 -3.00 15.62 -4.49
C ASP A 60 -1.90 14.91 -5.29
N LYS A 61 -2.30 14.38 -6.45
CA LYS A 61 -1.44 13.70 -7.42
C LYS A 61 -0.38 14.60 -8.05
N ASP A 62 -0.51 15.92 -7.90
CA ASP A 62 0.41 16.91 -8.48
C ASP A 62 1.58 17.20 -7.51
N ASN A 63 1.47 16.81 -6.23
CA ASN A 63 2.47 17.04 -5.19
C ASN A 63 2.86 15.75 -4.43
N ILE A 64 3.05 14.64 -5.16
CA ILE A 64 3.51 13.38 -4.56
C ILE A 64 4.98 13.52 -4.14
N PRO A 65 5.36 13.21 -2.89
CA PRO A 65 6.77 13.24 -2.50
C PRO A 65 7.62 12.28 -3.34
N ILE A 66 8.72 12.78 -3.90
CA ILE A 66 9.64 12.02 -4.77
C ILE A 66 10.09 10.70 -4.13
N GLU A 67 10.32 10.69 -2.81
CA GLU A 67 10.72 9.49 -2.09
C GLU A 67 9.61 8.42 -2.06
N ASN A 68 8.34 8.82 -2.01
CA ASN A 68 7.22 7.91 -2.04
C ASN A 68 7.08 7.27 -3.43
N ILE A 69 7.09 8.06 -4.51
CA ILE A 69 6.93 7.51 -5.86
C ILE A 69 8.11 6.61 -6.25
N LYS A 70 9.35 6.99 -5.88
CA LYS A 70 10.53 6.14 -6.10
C LYS A 70 10.39 4.80 -5.38
N LYS A 71 9.88 4.80 -4.16
CA LYS A 71 9.61 3.57 -3.41
C LYS A 71 8.52 2.74 -4.09
N ILE A 72 7.44 3.38 -4.58
CA ILE A 72 6.37 2.72 -5.33
C ILE A 72 6.90 1.99 -6.55
N ARG A 73 7.65 2.70 -7.41
CA ARG A 73 8.28 2.15 -8.62
C ARG A 73 9.21 0.98 -8.31
N LYS A 74 10.09 1.17 -7.32
CA LYS A 74 11.14 0.20 -6.98
C LYS A 74 10.61 -1.06 -6.29
N GLN A 75 9.56 -0.96 -5.47
CA GLN A 75 9.15 -2.08 -4.60
C GLN A 75 7.82 -2.73 -5.01
N TYR A 76 6.93 -2.00 -5.69
CA TYR A 76 5.58 -2.49 -5.99
C TYR A 76 5.34 -2.58 -7.49
N ILE A 77 5.62 -1.54 -8.28
CA ILE A 77 5.35 -1.57 -9.73
C ILE A 77 6.16 -2.64 -10.47
N THR A 78 7.40 -2.85 -10.03
CA THR A 78 8.30 -3.90 -10.55
C THR A 78 8.04 -5.28 -9.94
N ASN A 79 7.16 -5.40 -8.95
CA ASN A 79 6.82 -6.67 -8.33
C ASN A 79 5.77 -7.41 -9.19
N PRO A 80 6.05 -8.63 -9.68
CA PRO A 80 5.12 -9.38 -10.53
C PRO A 80 3.83 -9.79 -9.82
N ASP A 81 3.78 -9.74 -8.49
CA ASP A 81 2.57 -9.99 -7.70
C ASP A 81 1.72 -8.75 -7.48
N PHE A 82 2.24 -7.56 -7.80
CA PHE A 82 1.47 -6.32 -7.84
C PHE A 82 0.73 -6.14 -9.17
N ASP A 83 0.05 -7.21 -9.58
CA ASP A 83 -0.71 -7.27 -10.81
C ASP A 83 -2.22 -7.23 -10.49
N PRO A 84 -3.01 -6.32 -11.10
CA PRO A 84 -4.44 -6.21 -10.83
C PRO A 84 -5.21 -7.51 -11.02
N ASP A 85 -4.88 -8.31 -12.04
CA ASP A 85 -5.59 -9.56 -12.34
C ASP A 85 -5.27 -10.63 -11.30
N LYS A 86 -4.01 -10.71 -10.84
CA LYS A 86 -3.63 -11.57 -9.71
C LYS A 86 -4.31 -11.14 -8.42
N ILE A 87 -4.31 -9.83 -8.13
CA ILE A 87 -4.87 -9.27 -6.90
C ILE A 87 -6.39 -9.45 -6.85
N LYS A 88 -7.06 -9.34 -8.00
CA LYS A 88 -8.50 -9.58 -8.13
C LYS A 88 -8.92 -10.96 -7.61
N LEU A 89 -8.08 -11.98 -7.82
CA LEU A 89 -8.32 -13.34 -7.30
C LEU A 89 -8.36 -13.39 -5.77
N ALA A 90 -7.66 -12.47 -5.09
CA ALA A 90 -7.69 -12.34 -3.64
C ALA A 90 -8.75 -11.36 -3.14
N SER A 91 -8.97 -10.23 -3.84
CA SER A 91 -9.95 -9.21 -3.48
C SER A 91 -10.23 -8.23 -4.62
N THR A 92 -11.48 -8.16 -5.07
CA THR A 92 -11.94 -7.16 -6.06
C THR A 92 -11.78 -5.72 -5.57
N ALA A 93 -11.92 -5.47 -4.26
CA ALA A 93 -11.68 -4.13 -3.71
C ALA A 93 -10.18 -3.76 -3.82
N CYS A 94 -9.28 -4.71 -3.55
CA CYS A 94 -7.85 -4.49 -3.68
C CYS A 94 -7.40 -4.36 -5.14
N GLU A 95 -8.11 -4.97 -6.10
CA GLU A 95 -7.88 -4.72 -7.54
C GLU A 95 -8.03 -3.22 -7.84
N GLY A 96 -9.09 -2.59 -7.35
CA GLY A 96 -9.33 -1.15 -7.52
C GLY A 96 -8.21 -0.30 -6.92
N LEU A 97 -7.76 -0.64 -5.71
CA LEU A 97 -6.65 0.05 -5.05
C LEU A 97 -5.30 -0.16 -5.78
N CYS A 98 -5.05 -1.36 -6.28
CA CYS A 98 -3.86 -1.66 -7.09
C CYS A 98 -3.85 -0.81 -8.37
N LYS A 99 -4.98 -0.77 -9.10
CA LYS A 99 -5.14 0.07 -10.28
C LYS A 99 -4.95 1.55 -9.96
N TRP A 100 -5.47 2.02 -8.82
CA TRP A 100 -5.28 3.39 -8.36
C TRP A 100 -3.80 3.72 -8.13
N VAL A 101 -3.04 2.88 -7.40
CA VAL A 101 -1.60 3.09 -7.20
C VAL A 101 -0.83 3.14 -8.52
N ARG A 102 -1.10 2.20 -9.44
CA ARG A 102 -0.47 2.18 -10.78
C ARG A 102 -0.85 3.41 -11.61
N ALA A 103 -2.07 3.92 -11.47
CA ALA A 103 -2.50 5.12 -12.17
C ALA A 103 -1.79 6.38 -11.65
N MET A 104 -1.54 6.48 -10.33
CA MET A 104 -0.77 7.58 -9.76
C MET A 104 0.69 7.55 -10.21
N ASP A 105 1.30 6.36 -10.24
CA ASP A 105 2.66 6.16 -10.75
C ASP A 105 2.82 6.60 -12.20
N LYS A 106 1.85 6.23 -13.05
CA LYS A 106 1.82 6.63 -14.46
C LYS A 106 1.53 8.12 -14.67
N TYR A 107 0.82 8.76 -13.74
CA TYR A 107 0.54 10.20 -13.82
C TYR A 107 1.77 11.05 -13.49
N ASP A 108 2.60 10.59 -12.57
CA ASP A 108 3.87 11.21 -12.15
C ASP A 108 5.05 10.81 -13.05
N GLU A 109 4.80 10.16 -14.19
CA GLU A 109 5.82 9.90 -15.22
C GLU A 109 5.77 11.00 -16.29
#